data_AF-A0A4P6HXS0-F1
#
_entry.id   AF-A0A4P6HXS0-F1
#
_cell.length_a   1.000
_cell.length_b   1.000
_cell.length_c   1.000
_cell.angle_alpha   90.00
_cell.angle_beta   90.00
_cell.angle_gamma   90.00
#
_symmetry.space_group_name_H-M   'P 1'
#
loop_
_entity.id
_entity.type
_entity.pdbx_description
1 polymer ?
#
loop_
_entity_poly.entity_id
_entity_poly.type
_entity_poly.pdbx_seq_one_letter_code
_entity_poly.pdbx_strand_id
1 'polypeptide(L)'
;MPKCLSVALAVAFVLTGLAAPAPAQPGGEPQPAAPAVGTQAPAGPDLRRQVSDVRAVTATIACFYGPHIEQAEARRLCTAQTRGKLLDTAVAQFSHDPEVVRSGLQGQDLRALADSLLRPVVSGEEIRPGRDGVAVRLTLRAETIPGALPERLAALAASPELRTAALAETAVRDRQAAEARMAAVPFAADRAFAAREMADDMRRDAAFAERSLAPGMSIAQVKELMGNPAALKQAVIGPESYLCAGYGKVWAVFRDGQLACLRSRLDYVRRYDADCHCAGNYATILKND
;
A
#
# COMPACT_ATOMS: atom_id res chain seq x y z
N MET A 1 37.52 -10.32 16.27
CA MET A 1 38.03 -10.08 17.65
C MET A 1 37.96 -8.57 17.90
N PRO A 2 37.45 -8.02 19.01
CA PRO A 2 36.75 -8.57 20.21
C PRO A 2 35.20 -8.39 20.13
N LYS A 3 34.34 -9.31 20.62
CA LYS A 3 33.86 -9.63 21.99
C LYS A 3 33.00 -8.50 22.62
N CYS A 4 31.66 -8.62 22.59
CA CYS A 4 30.75 -9.32 23.54
C CYS A 4 30.42 -8.48 24.80
N LEU A 5 29.13 -8.18 25.02
CA LEU A 5 28.47 -8.31 26.33
C LEU A 5 26.96 -8.11 26.21
N SER A 6 26.23 -9.23 26.28
CA SER A 6 24.82 -9.31 26.59
C SER A 6 24.64 -9.19 28.11
N VAL A 7 23.60 -8.48 28.56
CA VAL A 7 23.13 -8.54 29.95
C VAL A 7 21.63 -8.81 29.93
N ALA A 8 21.26 -9.99 30.42
CA ALA A 8 19.94 -10.33 30.90
C ALA A 8 20.09 -10.67 32.39
N LEU A 9 19.25 -10.11 33.26
CA LEU A 9 19.10 -10.62 34.61
C LEU A 9 17.66 -10.49 35.12
N ALA A 10 17.28 -11.54 35.86
CA ALA A 10 15.98 -11.97 36.31
C ALA A 10 15.31 -11.11 37.41
N VAL A 11 13.97 -11.10 37.34
CA VAL A 11 12.96 -11.46 38.37
C VAL A 11 13.35 -11.36 39.84
N ALA A 12 12.56 -10.60 40.61
CA ALA A 12 12.26 -10.93 42.01
C ALA A 12 10.79 -10.58 42.36
N PHE A 13 10.10 -11.60 42.84
CA PHE A 13 8.76 -11.66 43.42
C PHE A 13 8.78 -11.13 44.86
N VAL A 14 7.81 -10.31 45.28
CA VAL A 14 7.35 -10.28 46.69
C VAL A 14 5.83 -10.10 46.72
N LEU A 15 5.16 -11.15 47.19
CA LEU A 15 3.78 -11.18 47.65
C LEU A 15 3.70 -10.59 49.06
N THR A 16 2.60 -9.90 49.41
CA THR A 16 1.67 -10.25 50.51
C THR A 16 0.78 -9.05 50.88
N GLY A 17 -0.50 -9.32 51.15
CA GLY A 17 -1.42 -8.34 51.74
C GLY A 17 -2.90 -8.60 51.47
N LEU A 18 -3.42 -9.75 51.92
CA LEU A 18 -4.86 -10.03 52.01
C LEU A 18 -5.40 -9.53 53.35
N ALA A 19 -6.47 -8.74 53.34
CA ALA A 19 -7.45 -8.67 54.42
C ALA A 19 -8.82 -8.24 53.85
N ALA A 20 -9.85 -9.02 54.17
CA ALA A 20 -11.27 -8.82 53.88
C ALA A 20 -12.05 -8.88 55.22
N PRO A 21 -13.39 -8.84 55.28
CA PRO A 21 -14.32 -7.77 54.89
C PRO A 21 -15.41 -7.47 55.97
N ALA A 22 -16.38 -6.59 55.62
CA ALA A 22 -17.78 -6.49 56.11
C ALA A 22 -18.05 -5.73 57.44
N PRO A 23 -19.30 -5.22 57.71
CA PRO A 23 -20.60 -5.50 57.06
C PRO A 23 -21.50 -4.28 56.73
N ALA A 24 -22.73 -4.59 56.31
CA ALA A 24 -23.73 -3.77 55.61
C ALA A 24 -24.90 -3.24 56.48
N GLN A 25 -25.45 -2.09 56.05
CA GLN A 25 -26.87 -1.61 56.05
C GLN A 25 -27.64 -1.44 57.41
N PRO A 26 -28.76 -0.67 57.53
CA PRO A 26 -29.74 -0.26 56.48
C PRO A 26 -30.39 1.16 56.58
N GLY A 27 -31.06 1.56 55.48
CA GLY A 27 -32.46 2.09 55.47
C GLY A 27 -32.75 3.59 55.71
N GLY A 28 -33.45 4.22 54.76
CA GLY A 28 -34.36 5.35 55.05
C GLY A 28 -34.46 6.45 53.99
N GLU A 29 -35.32 6.27 52.98
CA GLU A 29 -35.99 7.39 52.28
C GLU A 29 -37.24 7.80 53.09
N PRO A 30 -37.61 9.10 53.09
CA PRO A 30 -38.68 9.54 52.17
C PRO A 30 -38.53 10.97 51.60
N GLN A 31 -38.81 11.12 50.29
CA GLN A 31 -39.27 12.35 49.61
C GLN A 31 -40.79 12.56 49.92
N PRO A 32 -41.48 13.72 49.69
CA PRO A 32 -41.15 14.81 48.76
C PRO A 32 -41.58 16.26 49.10
N ALA A 33 -40.99 17.23 48.38
CA ALA A 33 -41.68 18.45 47.92
C ALA A 33 -40.91 19.12 46.77
N ALA A 34 -41.54 19.21 45.58
CA ALA A 34 -41.16 20.17 44.54
C ALA A 34 -41.91 21.50 44.80
N PRO A 35 -41.40 22.66 44.33
CA PRO A 35 -41.84 23.08 42.99
C PRO A 35 -40.82 23.87 42.13
N ALA A 36 -41.20 23.98 40.85
CA ALA A 36 -40.95 25.06 39.89
C ALA A 36 -39.62 25.11 39.11
N VAL A 37 -39.65 24.45 37.95
CA VAL A 37 -39.43 25.02 36.61
C VAL A 37 -38.55 26.28 36.53
N GLY A 38 -37.31 26.06 36.13
CA GLY A 38 -36.48 27.02 35.40
C GLY A 38 -35.86 26.28 34.23
N THR A 39 -36.57 26.24 33.10
CA THR A 39 -36.06 25.69 31.83
C THR A 39 -34.95 26.60 31.31
N GLN A 40 -33.71 26.38 31.74
CA GLN A 40 -32.54 26.83 30.98
C GLN A 40 -32.26 25.79 29.91
N ALA A 41 -32.68 26.13 28.68
CA ALA A 41 -32.22 25.45 27.48
C ALA A 41 -30.69 25.46 27.46
N PRO A 42 -30.00 24.33 27.22
CA PRO A 42 -28.59 24.38 26.89
C PRO A 42 -28.47 25.13 25.55
N ALA A 43 -27.93 26.34 25.65
CA ALA A 43 -27.50 27.11 24.50
C ALA A 43 -26.41 26.33 23.75
N GLY A 44 -26.56 26.25 22.43
CA GLY A 44 -25.43 26.14 21.52
C GLY A 44 -25.16 24.76 20.92
N PRO A 45 -25.31 24.60 19.59
CA PRO A 45 -24.81 23.46 18.83
C PRO A 45 -23.29 23.52 18.57
N ASP A 46 -22.50 24.10 19.49
CA ASP A 46 -21.04 24.25 19.35
C ASP A 46 -20.26 22.92 19.53
N LEU A 47 -20.98 21.83 19.78
CA LEU A 47 -20.45 20.46 19.80
C LEU A 47 -20.65 19.72 18.47
N ARG A 48 -21.13 20.40 17.41
CA ARG A 48 -21.15 19.82 16.06
C ARG A 48 -19.81 20.04 15.37
N ARG A 49 -18.89 19.09 15.60
CA ARG A 49 -17.73 18.81 14.74
C ARG A 49 -16.80 20.02 14.61
N GLN A 50 -15.83 20.15 15.51
CA GLN A 50 -14.54 20.74 15.14
C GLN A 50 -14.03 19.92 13.95
N VAL A 51 -14.37 20.35 12.73
CA VAL A 51 -13.73 19.89 11.52
C VAL A 51 -12.30 20.32 11.72
N SER A 52 -11.43 19.36 11.98
CA SER A 52 -10.01 19.64 12.12
C SER A 52 -9.57 20.45 10.90
N ASP A 53 -9.03 21.65 11.11
CA ASP A 53 -8.48 22.51 10.06
C ASP A 53 -7.27 21.87 9.34
N VAL A 54 -6.87 20.67 9.79
CA VAL A 54 -5.88 19.82 9.15
C VAL A 54 -6.46 19.24 7.87
N ARG A 55 -5.87 19.62 6.74
CA ARG A 55 -6.16 19.05 5.43
C ARG A 55 -5.00 18.14 5.07
N ALA A 56 -5.30 16.85 4.99
CA ALA A 56 -4.37 15.87 4.46
C ALA A 56 -4.58 15.73 2.95
N VAL A 57 -3.50 15.92 2.18
CA VAL A 57 -3.45 15.67 0.74
C VAL A 57 -2.46 14.55 0.50
N THR A 58 -2.82 13.58 -0.35
CA THR A 58 -1.94 12.48 -0.73
C THR A 58 -1.94 12.29 -2.24
N ALA A 59 -0.79 11.99 -2.83
CA ALA A 59 -0.68 11.65 -4.24
C ALA A 59 0.30 10.50 -4.43
N THR A 60 -0.11 9.52 -5.24
CA THR A 60 0.74 8.41 -5.70
C THR A 60 0.92 8.50 -7.21
N ILE A 61 2.15 8.29 -7.68
CA ILE A 61 2.51 8.13 -9.09
C ILE A 61 3.47 6.95 -9.24
N ALA A 62 3.36 6.24 -10.36
CA ALA A 62 4.39 5.35 -10.86
C ALA A 62 5.08 6.00 -12.07
N CYS A 63 6.40 6.17 -12.01
CA CYS A 63 7.24 6.71 -13.07
C CYS A 63 8.21 5.64 -13.59
N PHE A 64 8.59 5.72 -14.86
CA PHE A 64 9.65 4.88 -15.42
C PHE A 64 10.59 5.75 -16.23
N TYR A 65 11.88 5.58 -15.99
CA TYR A 65 12.94 6.29 -16.73
C TYR A 65 13.85 5.28 -17.40
N GLY A 66 14.30 5.59 -18.61
CA GLY A 66 15.10 4.69 -19.44
C GLY A 66 16.46 4.32 -18.81
N PRO A 67 17.23 3.44 -19.48
CA PRO A 67 18.41 2.80 -18.88
C PRO A 67 19.60 3.74 -18.66
N HIS A 68 19.54 4.97 -19.17
CA HIS A 68 20.56 6.01 -19.02
C HIS A 68 20.32 6.91 -17.79
N ILE A 69 19.19 6.75 -17.10
CA ILE A 69 18.86 7.52 -15.90
C ILE A 69 19.17 6.66 -14.67
N GLU A 70 20.07 7.17 -13.83
CA GLU A 70 20.46 6.51 -12.59
C GLU A 70 19.31 6.47 -11.58
N GLN A 71 19.35 5.50 -10.67
CA GLN A 71 18.29 5.29 -9.67
C GLN A 71 17.98 6.55 -8.84
N ALA A 72 19.01 7.25 -8.38
CA ALA A 72 18.85 8.46 -7.57
C ALA A 72 18.21 9.60 -8.39
N GLU A 73 18.54 9.70 -9.67
CA GLU A 73 17.94 10.67 -10.57
C GLU A 73 16.49 10.32 -10.91
N ALA A 74 16.20 9.05 -11.22
CA ALA A 74 14.84 8.55 -11.43
C ALA A 74 13.94 8.86 -10.23
N ARG A 75 14.46 8.64 -9.00
CA ARG A 75 13.77 9.00 -7.76
C ARG A 75 13.50 10.50 -7.67
N ARG A 76 14.51 11.35 -7.93
CA ARG A 76 14.38 12.81 -7.91
C ARG A 76 13.32 13.29 -8.90
N LEU A 77 13.39 12.81 -10.13
CA LEU A 77 12.43 13.16 -11.19
C LEU A 77 11.01 12.70 -10.80
N CYS A 78 10.85 11.45 -10.32
CA CYS A 78 9.53 10.98 -9.88
C CYS A 78 8.99 11.75 -8.68
N THR A 79 9.86 12.21 -7.78
CA THR A 79 9.48 13.10 -6.67
C THR A 79 8.92 14.43 -7.19
N ALA A 80 9.57 15.04 -8.19
CA ALA A 80 9.07 16.27 -8.80
C ALA A 80 7.70 16.07 -9.45
N GLN A 81 7.50 14.98 -10.20
CA GLN A 81 6.18 14.67 -10.79
C GLN A 81 5.10 14.45 -9.73
N THR A 82 5.42 13.68 -8.69
CA THR A 82 4.49 13.35 -7.61
C THR A 82 4.12 14.59 -6.82
N ARG A 83 5.08 15.50 -6.57
CA ARG A 83 4.80 16.81 -5.97
C ARG A 83 3.88 17.64 -6.85
N GLY A 84 4.10 17.68 -8.17
CA GLY A 84 3.21 18.38 -9.09
C GLY A 84 1.75 17.89 -8.99
N LYS A 85 1.53 16.58 -8.96
CA LYS A 85 0.18 15.99 -8.79
C LYS A 85 -0.40 16.24 -7.39
N LEU A 86 0.43 16.20 -6.36
CA LEU A 86 0.02 16.54 -5.00
C LEU A 86 -0.48 17.99 -4.94
N LEU A 87 0.22 18.90 -5.61
CA LEU A 87 -0.15 20.31 -5.72
C LEU A 87 -1.44 20.49 -6.53
N ASP A 88 -1.60 19.78 -7.64
CA ASP A 88 -2.85 19.78 -8.42
C ASP A 88 -4.04 19.35 -7.55
N THR A 89 -3.85 18.32 -6.72
CA THR A 89 -4.87 17.83 -5.78
C THR A 89 -5.18 18.87 -4.69
N ALA A 90 -4.15 19.50 -4.13
CA ALA A 90 -4.32 20.52 -3.11
C ALA A 90 -5.04 21.77 -3.67
N VAL A 91 -4.70 22.21 -4.88
CA VAL A 91 -5.39 23.32 -5.56
C VAL A 91 -6.86 23.02 -5.74
N ALA A 92 -7.22 21.81 -6.20
CA ALA A 92 -8.61 21.39 -6.32
C ALA A 92 -9.35 21.37 -4.98
N GLN A 93 -8.66 21.04 -3.88
CA GLN A 93 -9.25 21.09 -2.55
C GLN A 93 -9.42 22.55 -2.05
N PHE A 94 -8.41 23.40 -2.26
CA PHE A 94 -8.44 24.79 -1.81
C PHE A 94 -9.36 25.69 -2.65
N SER A 95 -9.63 25.37 -3.92
CA SER A 95 -10.55 26.15 -4.76
C SER A 95 -11.99 26.20 -4.24
N HIS A 96 -12.37 25.24 -3.39
CA HIS A 96 -13.68 25.18 -2.75
C HIS A 96 -13.69 25.72 -1.32
N ASP A 97 -12.55 26.24 -0.86
CA ASP A 97 -12.43 26.78 0.48
C ASP A 97 -13.09 28.16 0.61
N PRO A 98 -13.97 28.40 1.60
CA PRO A 98 -14.64 29.68 1.77
C PRO A 98 -13.69 30.88 1.99
N GLU A 99 -12.53 30.69 2.62
CA GLU A 99 -11.55 31.77 2.81
C GLU A 99 -10.83 32.09 1.50
N VAL A 100 -10.45 31.06 0.75
CA VAL A 100 -9.84 31.22 -0.57
C VAL A 100 -10.82 31.88 -1.54
N VAL A 101 -12.08 31.44 -1.58
CA VAL A 101 -13.12 32.03 -2.42
C VAL A 101 -13.33 33.50 -2.07
N ARG A 102 -13.39 33.85 -0.77
CA ARG A 102 -13.49 35.24 -0.31
C ARG A 102 -12.27 36.09 -0.68
N SER A 103 -11.08 35.50 -0.70
CA SER A 103 -9.84 36.21 -1.10
C SER A 103 -9.77 36.52 -2.60
N GLY A 104 -10.56 35.83 -3.42
CA GLY A 104 -10.55 35.98 -4.87
C GLY A 104 -9.30 35.40 -5.57
N LEU A 105 -8.43 34.65 -4.86
CA LEU A 105 -7.26 34.02 -5.47
C LEU A 105 -7.66 32.91 -6.44
N GLN A 106 -7.06 32.92 -7.62
CA GLN A 106 -7.31 31.94 -8.69
C GLN A 106 -6.03 31.62 -9.45
N GLY A 107 -6.07 30.59 -10.28
CA GLY A 107 -4.98 30.24 -11.20
C GLY A 107 -3.63 30.06 -10.50
N GLN A 108 -2.62 30.78 -10.97
CA GLN A 108 -1.24 30.67 -10.46
C GLN A 108 -1.10 31.15 -9.01
N ASP A 109 -1.91 32.11 -8.57
CA ASP A 109 -1.86 32.59 -7.19
C ASP A 109 -2.41 31.55 -6.22
N LEU A 110 -3.51 30.87 -6.59
CA LEU A 110 -4.04 29.76 -5.81
C LEU A 110 -3.04 28.60 -5.76
N ARG A 111 -2.35 28.33 -6.87
CA ARG A 111 -1.30 27.32 -6.93
C ARG A 111 -0.12 27.66 -6.02
N ALA A 112 0.35 28.91 -6.03
CA ALA A 112 1.43 29.36 -5.17
C ALA A 112 1.05 29.37 -3.67
N LEU A 113 -0.20 29.74 -3.36
CA LEU A 113 -0.75 29.59 -2.01
C LEU A 113 -0.68 28.12 -1.57
N ALA A 114 -1.25 27.21 -2.36
CA ALA A 114 -1.26 25.80 -2.06
C ALA A 114 0.16 25.25 -1.85
N ASP A 115 1.09 25.55 -2.77
CA ASP A 115 2.48 25.07 -2.68
C ASP A 115 3.19 25.58 -1.42
N SER A 116 2.88 26.80 -0.97
CA SER A 116 3.44 27.36 0.26
C SER A 116 2.88 26.76 1.55
N LEU A 117 1.70 26.15 1.50
CA LEU A 117 1.06 25.49 2.64
C LEU A 117 1.47 24.03 2.80
N LEU A 118 1.97 23.40 1.72
CA LEU A 118 2.30 21.99 1.74
C LEU A 118 3.75 21.76 2.18
N ARG A 119 3.91 20.83 3.13
CA ARG A 119 5.20 20.21 3.46
C ARG A 119 5.13 18.71 3.15
N PRO A 120 5.39 18.32 1.89
CA PRO A 120 5.27 16.92 1.50
C PRO A 120 6.33 16.05 2.16
N VAL A 121 5.90 14.91 2.68
CA VAL A 121 6.74 13.82 3.17
C VAL A 121 6.51 12.57 2.32
N VAL A 122 7.54 11.75 2.16
CA VAL A 122 7.42 10.45 1.50
C VAL A 122 6.72 9.50 2.48
N SER A 123 5.51 9.05 2.11
CA SER A 123 4.74 8.08 2.90
C SER A 123 4.77 6.67 2.30
N GLY A 124 5.23 6.54 1.05
CA GLY A 124 5.42 5.26 0.39
C GLY A 124 6.45 5.40 -0.72
N GLU A 125 7.38 4.46 -0.81
CA GLU A 125 8.42 4.45 -1.83
C GLU A 125 8.76 3.03 -2.21
N GLU A 126 8.74 2.77 -3.52
CA GLU A 126 9.22 1.53 -4.09
C GLU A 126 10.01 1.83 -5.37
N ILE A 127 11.26 1.37 -5.40
CA ILE A 127 12.13 1.54 -6.56
C ILE A 127 12.53 0.18 -7.09
N ARG A 128 12.40 -0.01 -8.40
CA ARG A 128 12.70 -1.26 -9.10
C ARG A 128 13.64 -0.97 -10.28
N PRO A 129 14.95 -1.19 -10.12
CA PRO A 129 15.88 -1.16 -11.24
C PRO A 129 15.66 -2.39 -12.14
N GLY A 130 15.76 -2.19 -13.45
CA GLY A 130 15.68 -3.23 -14.47
C GLY A 130 16.65 -2.94 -15.62
N ARG A 131 16.79 -3.89 -16.54
CA ARG A 131 17.69 -3.72 -17.71
C ARG A 131 17.27 -2.55 -18.60
N ASP A 132 15.97 -2.31 -18.69
CA ASP A 132 15.39 -1.32 -19.59
C ASP A 132 15.21 0.06 -18.93
N GLY A 133 15.57 0.19 -17.65
CA GLY A 133 15.35 1.42 -16.88
C GLY A 133 14.97 1.20 -15.42
N VAL A 134 14.55 2.28 -14.77
CA VAL A 134 14.18 2.30 -13.36
C VAL A 134 12.71 2.67 -13.21
N ALA A 135 11.92 1.76 -12.62
CA ALA A 135 10.54 2.05 -12.22
C ALA A 135 10.51 2.57 -10.78
N VAL A 136 9.79 3.66 -10.53
CA VAL A 136 9.64 4.27 -9.20
C VAL A 136 8.16 4.45 -8.92
N ARG A 137 7.64 3.89 -7.83
CA ARG A 137 6.31 4.16 -7.30
C ARG A 137 6.48 4.96 -6.02
N LEU A 138 6.01 6.20 -6.03
CA LEU A 138 6.17 7.14 -4.93
C LEU A 138 4.82 7.67 -4.48
N THR A 139 4.63 7.71 -3.17
CA THR A 139 3.49 8.35 -2.50
C THR A 139 4.00 9.49 -1.64
N LEU A 140 3.53 10.69 -1.93
CA LEU A 140 3.73 11.86 -1.08
C LEU A 140 2.44 12.16 -0.31
N ARG A 141 2.60 12.51 0.97
CA ARG A 141 1.55 13.04 1.84
C ARG A 141 1.95 14.41 2.35
N ALA A 142 1.02 15.34 2.41
CA ALA A 142 1.21 16.62 3.05
C ALA A 142 -0.01 16.93 3.93
N GLU A 143 0.22 17.56 5.06
CA GLU A 143 -0.84 18.04 5.95
C GLU A 143 -0.67 19.53 6.17
N THR A 144 -1.79 20.27 6.15
CA THR A 144 -1.78 21.68 6.55
C THR A 144 -1.75 21.79 8.06
N ILE A 145 -0.95 22.74 8.55
CA ILE A 145 -0.98 23.12 9.96
C ILE A 145 -2.31 23.83 10.23
N PRO A 146 -3.02 23.54 11.33
CA PRO A 146 -4.21 24.28 11.73
C PRO A 146 -3.94 25.79 11.75
N GLY A 147 -4.85 26.60 11.22
CA GLY A 147 -4.69 28.06 11.16
C GLY A 147 -3.70 28.61 10.11
N ALA A 148 -2.91 27.77 9.44
CA ALA A 148 -1.92 28.25 8.47
C ALA A 148 -2.54 28.87 7.20
N LEU A 149 -3.74 28.44 6.81
CA LEU A 149 -4.43 28.97 5.63
C LEU A 149 -4.79 30.47 5.78
N PRO A 150 -5.52 30.91 6.82
CA PRO A 150 -5.85 32.32 6.97
C PRO A 150 -4.60 33.19 7.19
N GLU A 151 -3.62 32.71 7.96
CA GLU A 151 -2.34 33.39 8.15
C GLU A 151 -1.61 33.61 6.82
N ARG A 152 -1.56 32.58 5.97
CA ARG A 152 -0.86 32.66 4.69
C ARG A 152 -1.59 33.54 3.69
N LEU A 153 -2.92 33.50 3.66
CA LEU A 153 -3.75 34.40 2.87
C LEU A 153 -3.50 35.86 3.25
N ALA A 154 -3.52 36.18 4.55
CA ALA A 154 -3.24 37.52 5.04
C ALA A 154 -1.82 37.99 4.68
N ALA A 155 -0.81 37.12 4.81
CA ALA A 155 0.56 37.43 4.45
C ALA A 155 0.75 37.72 2.96
N LEU A 156 0.12 36.94 2.08
CA LEU A 156 0.17 37.15 0.63
C LEU A 156 -0.58 38.41 0.19
N ALA A 157 -1.66 38.77 0.88
CA ALA A 157 -2.40 40.01 0.62
C ALA A 157 -1.61 41.25 1.09
N ALA A 158 -0.87 41.14 2.20
CA ALA A 158 -0.13 42.25 2.79
C ALA A 158 1.21 42.56 2.11
N SER A 159 1.85 41.59 1.44
CA SER A 159 3.17 41.78 0.79
C SER A 159 3.18 41.29 -0.67
N PRO A 160 3.26 42.22 -1.63
CA PRO A 160 3.47 41.91 -3.04
C PRO A 160 4.78 41.17 -3.32
N GLU A 161 5.82 41.41 -2.53
CA GLU A 161 7.13 40.76 -2.66
C GLU A 161 7.03 39.28 -2.30
N LEU A 162 6.35 38.94 -1.20
CA LEU A 162 6.11 37.56 -0.80
C LEU A 162 5.28 36.80 -1.84
N ARG A 163 4.27 37.46 -2.41
CA ARG A 163 3.47 36.88 -3.50
C ARG A 163 4.31 36.61 -4.74
N THR A 164 5.13 37.57 -5.15
CA THR A 164 5.99 37.44 -6.33
C THR A 164 7.03 36.32 -6.15
N ALA A 165 7.64 36.22 -4.96
CA ALA A 165 8.55 35.13 -4.62
C ALA A 165 7.87 33.76 -4.65
N ALA A 166 6.67 33.65 -4.06
CA ALA A 166 5.90 32.41 -4.05
C ALA A 166 5.52 31.94 -5.47
N LEU A 167 5.12 32.87 -6.34
CA LEU A 167 4.85 32.59 -7.76
C LEU A 167 6.10 32.09 -8.49
N ALA A 168 7.25 32.75 -8.29
CA ALA A 168 8.50 32.38 -8.93
C ALA A 168 8.99 30.98 -8.49
N GLU A 169 8.94 30.67 -7.20
CA GLU A 169 9.30 29.35 -6.68
C GLU A 169 8.38 28.25 -7.22
N THR A 170 7.07 28.52 -7.23
CA THR A 170 6.08 27.57 -7.75
C THR A 170 6.31 27.30 -9.23
N ALA A 171 6.59 28.34 -10.02
CA ALA A 171 6.90 28.20 -11.44
C ALA A 171 8.18 27.37 -11.69
N VAL A 172 9.22 27.50 -10.85
CA VAL A 172 10.41 26.64 -10.91
C VAL A 172 10.04 25.18 -10.67
N ARG A 173 9.25 24.90 -9.63
CA ARG A 173 8.82 23.54 -9.29
C ARG A 173 7.92 22.92 -10.36
N ASP A 174 7.06 23.72 -10.99
CA ASP A 174 6.22 23.28 -12.10
C ASP A 174 7.03 22.93 -13.35
N ARG A 175 8.07 23.72 -13.67
CA ARG A 175 9.00 23.39 -14.75
C ARG A 175 9.72 22.07 -14.48
N GLN A 176 10.22 21.88 -13.25
CA GLN A 176 10.85 20.61 -12.86
C GLN A 176 9.89 19.42 -12.97
N ALA A 177 8.63 19.58 -12.56
CA ALA A 177 7.62 18.53 -12.71
C ALA A 177 7.30 18.23 -14.18
N ALA A 178 7.25 19.25 -15.04
CA ALA A 178 7.02 19.10 -16.47
C ALA A 178 8.20 18.43 -17.18
N GLU A 179 9.43 18.85 -16.90
CA GLU A 179 10.66 18.22 -17.40
C GLU A 179 10.73 16.75 -16.99
N ALA A 180 10.45 16.46 -15.72
CA ALA A 180 10.41 15.09 -15.23
C ALA A 180 9.35 14.25 -15.96
N ARG A 181 8.15 14.80 -16.24
CA ARG A 181 7.10 14.13 -17.01
C ARG A 181 7.53 13.82 -18.43
N MET A 182 8.20 14.76 -19.10
CA MET A 182 8.73 14.58 -20.46
C MET A 182 9.82 13.50 -20.52
N ALA A 183 10.62 13.36 -19.46
CA ALA A 183 11.66 12.33 -19.38
C ALA A 183 11.12 10.92 -19.07
N ALA A 184 9.88 10.79 -18.62
CA ALA A 184 9.31 9.50 -18.27
C ALA A 184 8.80 8.75 -19.50
N VAL A 185 8.99 7.43 -19.50
CA VAL A 185 8.44 6.53 -20.53
C VAL A 185 6.98 6.20 -20.17
N PRO A 186 5.99 6.58 -21.00
CA PRO A 186 4.58 6.35 -20.68
C PRO A 186 4.24 4.87 -20.51
N PHE A 187 3.40 4.56 -19.52
CA PHE A 187 2.87 3.22 -19.21
C PHE A 187 3.91 2.13 -18.88
N ALA A 188 5.21 2.42 -18.98
CA ALA A 188 6.27 1.46 -18.69
C ALA A 188 6.36 1.14 -17.19
N ALA A 189 6.05 2.12 -16.34
CA ALA A 189 6.03 1.94 -14.89
C ALA A 189 4.97 0.92 -14.48
N ASP A 190 3.72 1.11 -14.93
CA ASP A 190 2.60 0.22 -14.60
C ASP A 190 2.87 -1.21 -15.09
N ARG A 191 3.44 -1.38 -16.29
CA ARG A 191 3.86 -2.69 -16.79
C ARG A 191 4.92 -3.33 -15.90
N ALA A 192 5.95 -2.57 -15.50
CA ALA A 192 7.02 -3.08 -14.65
C ALA A 192 6.51 -3.44 -13.24
N PHE A 193 5.59 -2.65 -12.69
CA PHE A 193 4.97 -2.95 -11.40
C PHE A 193 4.07 -4.18 -11.46
N ALA A 194 3.16 -4.23 -12.44
CA ALA A 194 2.21 -5.32 -12.64
C ALA A 194 2.89 -6.66 -12.97
N ALA A 195 3.85 -6.68 -13.90
CA ALA A 195 4.54 -7.91 -14.29
C ALA A 195 5.24 -8.60 -13.10
N ARG A 196 5.78 -7.79 -12.17
CA ARG A 196 6.44 -8.31 -10.98
C ARG A 196 5.46 -8.66 -9.86
N GLU A 197 4.38 -7.91 -9.66
CA GLU A 197 3.29 -8.31 -8.76
C GLU A 197 2.74 -9.69 -9.16
N MET A 198 2.45 -9.88 -10.45
CA MET A 198 2.07 -11.19 -11.00
C MET A 198 3.15 -12.25 -10.76
N ALA A 199 4.43 -11.93 -10.98
CA ALA A 199 5.50 -12.89 -10.75
C ALA A 199 5.69 -13.25 -9.25
N ASP A 200 5.34 -12.35 -8.34
CA ASP A 200 5.32 -12.57 -6.88
C ASP A 200 4.11 -13.42 -6.47
N ASP A 201 2.92 -13.15 -7.02
CA ASP A 201 1.73 -13.99 -6.85
C ASP A 201 2.01 -15.43 -7.30
N MET A 202 2.50 -15.61 -8.52
CA MET A 202 2.83 -16.94 -9.04
C MET A 202 3.88 -17.68 -8.19
N ARG A 203 4.79 -16.95 -7.53
CA ARG A 203 5.77 -17.55 -6.60
C ARG A 203 5.10 -17.97 -5.28
N ARG A 204 4.21 -17.15 -4.75
CA ARG A 204 3.44 -17.49 -3.54
C ARG A 204 2.56 -18.70 -3.78
N ASP A 205 1.87 -18.75 -4.92
CA ASP A 205 1.01 -19.86 -5.30
C ASP A 205 1.82 -21.16 -5.46
N ALA A 206 2.97 -21.10 -6.13
CA ALA A 206 3.86 -22.25 -6.25
C ALA A 206 4.36 -22.75 -4.88
N ALA A 207 4.79 -21.84 -4.00
CA ALA A 207 5.26 -22.20 -2.67
C ALA A 207 4.11 -22.73 -1.78
N PHE A 208 2.89 -22.22 -1.95
CA PHE A 208 1.71 -22.77 -1.29
C PHE A 208 1.40 -24.18 -1.79
N ALA A 209 1.41 -24.41 -3.10
CA ALA A 209 1.20 -25.73 -3.69
C ALA A 209 2.22 -26.76 -3.16
N GLU A 210 3.50 -26.39 -3.10
CA GLU A 210 4.57 -27.27 -2.59
C GLU A 210 4.38 -27.67 -1.12
N ARG A 211 3.77 -26.81 -0.29
CA ARG A 211 3.52 -27.11 1.13
C ARG A 211 2.19 -27.79 1.39
N SER A 212 1.18 -27.51 0.57
CA SER A 212 -0.21 -27.89 0.85
C SER A 212 -0.65 -29.12 0.05
N LEU A 213 -0.03 -29.41 -1.10
CA LEU A 213 -0.41 -30.53 -1.94
C LEU A 213 0.43 -31.76 -1.63
N ALA A 214 -0.22 -32.91 -1.51
CA ALA A 214 0.41 -34.19 -1.23
C ALA A 214 0.02 -35.26 -2.27
N PRO A 215 0.89 -36.25 -2.54
CA PRO A 215 0.54 -37.33 -3.45
C PRO A 215 -0.73 -38.07 -3.00
N GLY A 216 -1.50 -38.57 -3.96
CA GLY A 216 -2.78 -39.25 -3.71
C GLY A 216 -3.98 -38.30 -3.64
N MET A 217 -3.79 -36.98 -3.50
CA MET A 217 -4.89 -36.02 -3.55
C MET A 217 -5.64 -36.11 -4.89
N SER A 218 -6.97 -36.18 -4.84
CA SER A 218 -7.81 -36.13 -6.03
C SER A 218 -7.81 -34.75 -6.69
N ILE A 219 -8.18 -34.70 -7.97
CA ILE A 219 -8.34 -33.43 -8.70
C ILE A 219 -9.29 -32.48 -7.97
N ALA A 220 -10.36 -32.99 -7.36
CA ALA A 220 -11.33 -32.17 -6.62
C ALA A 220 -10.70 -31.51 -5.38
N GLN A 221 -9.93 -32.27 -4.60
CA GLN A 221 -9.23 -31.74 -3.41
C GLN A 221 -8.19 -30.68 -3.79
N VAL A 222 -7.43 -30.90 -4.87
CA VAL A 222 -6.48 -29.90 -5.36
C VAL A 222 -7.21 -28.63 -5.83
N LYS A 223 -8.35 -28.77 -6.52
CA LYS A 223 -9.17 -27.63 -6.94
C LYS A 223 -9.78 -26.86 -5.77
N GLU A 224 -10.14 -27.54 -4.70
CA GLU A 224 -10.63 -26.90 -3.48
C GLU A 224 -9.54 -26.04 -2.82
N LEU A 225 -8.29 -26.50 -2.83
CA LEU A 225 -7.15 -25.80 -2.25
C LEU A 225 -6.59 -24.69 -3.15
N MET A 226 -6.48 -24.94 -4.45
CA MET A 226 -5.77 -24.08 -5.41
C MET A 226 -6.71 -23.29 -6.33
N GLY A 227 -8.01 -23.57 -6.30
CA GLY A 227 -8.98 -23.03 -7.25
C GLY A 227 -8.93 -23.74 -8.61
N ASN A 228 -9.44 -23.07 -9.64
CA ASN A 228 -9.40 -23.60 -11.00
C ASN A 228 -8.03 -23.38 -11.64
N PRO A 229 -7.46 -24.39 -12.31
CA PRO A 229 -6.19 -24.22 -13.01
C PRO A 229 -6.34 -23.27 -14.20
N ALA A 230 -5.32 -22.47 -14.46
CA ALA A 230 -5.27 -21.57 -15.61
C ALA A 230 -5.02 -22.33 -16.92
N ALA A 231 -4.42 -23.52 -16.85
CA ALA A 231 -4.16 -24.36 -18.01
C ALA A 231 -4.30 -25.85 -17.67
N LEU A 232 -4.73 -26.65 -18.64
CA LEU A 232 -4.82 -28.10 -18.55
C LEU A 232 -4.11 -28.72 -19.75
N LYS A 233 -3.37 -29.80 -19.52
CA LYS A 233 -2.82 -30.68 -20.55
C LYS A 233 -3.10 -32.13 -20.18
N GLN A 234 -3.28 -32.98 -21.18
CA GLN A 234 -3.52 -34.40 -20.98
C GLN A 234 -2.57 -35.22 -21.86
N ALA A 235 -2.12 -36.35 -21.34
CA ALA A 235 -1.34 -37.33 -22.08
C ALA A 235 -1.77 -38.74 -21.68
N VAL A 236 -1.66 -39.69 -22.61
CA VAL A 236 -1.85 -41.12 -22.33
C VAL A 236 -0.54 -41.82 -22.65
N ILE A 237 0.06 -42.43 -21.64
CA ILE A 237 1.40 -43.03 -21.74
C ILE A 237 1.26 -44.50 -21.39
N GLY A 238 1.15 -45.34 -22.41
CA GLY A 238 0.84 -46.76 -22.23
C GLY A 238 -0.55 -46.94 -21.60
N PRO A 239 -0.68 -47.65 -20.46
CA PRO A 239 -1.95 -47.82 -19.77
C PRO A 239 -2.32 -46.65 -18.84
N GLU A 240 -1.38 -45.74 -18.56
CA GLU A 240 -1.55 -44.66 -17.58
C GLU A 240 -2.11 -43.39 -18.24
N SER A 241 -3.06 -42.75 -17.56
CA SER A 241 -3.62 -41.46 -17.96
C SER A 241 -3.03 -40.33 -17.12
N TYR A 242 -2.47 -39.31 -17.78
CA TYR A 242 -1.90 -38.14 -17.13
C TYR A 242 -2.71 -36.89 -17.41
N LEU A 243 -2.99 -36.11 -16.37
CA LEU A 243 -3.56 -34.77 -16.46
C LEU A 243 -2.64 -33.80 -15.74
N CYS A 244 -2.19 -32.74 -16.40
CA CYS A 244 -1.35 -31.71 -15.82
C CYS A 244 -2.14 -30.41 -15.70
N ALA A 245 -2.29 -29.92 -14.48
CA ALA A 245 -3.01 -28.70 -14.17
C ALA A 245 -2.05 -27.59 -13.75
N GLY A 246 -2.05 -26.49 -14.50
CA GLY A 246 -1.15 -25.35 -14.30
C GLY A 246 -1.75 -24.27 -13.42
N TYR A 247 -1.02 -23.91 -12.35
CA TYR A 247 -1.35 -22.85 -11.38
C TYR A 247 -0.21 -21.82 -11.35
N GLY A 248 0.09 -21.23 -12.51
CA GLY A 248 1.19 -20.27 -12.65
C GLY A 248 2.55 -20.96 -12.81
N LYS A 249 3.38 -20.96 -11.77
CA LYS A 249 4.74 -21.54 -11.80
C LYS A 249 4.80 -23.02 -11.38
N VAL A 250 3.67 -23.62 -11.04
CA VAL A 250 3.58 -25.02 -10.64
C VAL A 250 2.55 -25.75 -11.47
N TRP A 251 2.84 -27.00 -11.78
CA TRP A 251 1.99 -27.96 -12.46
C TRP A 251 1.73 -29.11 -11.51
N ALA A 252 0.46 -29.31 -11.16
CA ALA A 252 -0.01 -30.50 -10.46
C ALA A 252 -0.24 -31.60 -11.50
N VAL A 253 0.53 -32.67 -11.44
CA VAL A 253 0.45 -33.78 -12.39
C VAL A 253 -0.30 -34.93 -11.74
N PHE A 254 -1.47 -35.22 -12.27
CA PHE A 254 -2.30 -36.34 -11.86
C PHE A 254 -2.01 -37.54 -12.74
N ARG A 255 -1.83 -38.70 -12.11
CA ARG A 255 -1.81 -40.00 -12.78
C ARG A 255 -3.06 -40.76 -12.33
N ASP A 256 -3.88 -41.16 -13.29
CA ASP A 256 -5.14 -41.89 -13.06
C ASP A 256 -6.04 -41.21 -12.02
N GLY A 257 -6.13 -39.88 -12.11
CA GLY A 257 -7.01 -39.04 -11.28
C GLY A 257 -6.44 -38.63 -9.91
N GLN A 258 -5.26 -39.12 -9.54
CA GLN A 258 -4.60 -38.80 -8.27
C GLN A 258 -3.31 -38.01 -8.48
N LEU A 259 -3.03 -37.04 -7.62
CA LEU A 259 -1.82 -36.23 -7.68
C LEU A 259 -0.61 -37.15 -7.51
N ALA A 260 0.24 -37.18 -8.52
CA ALA A 260 1.44 -38.01 -8.55
C ALA A 260 2.71 -37.19 -8.27
N CYS A 261 2.78 -35.96 -8.79
CA CYS A 261 3.93 -35.09 -8.56
C CYS A 261 3.60 -33.61 -8.83
N LEU A 262 4.51 -32.73 -8.38
CA LEU A 262 4.53 -31.31 -8.71
C LEU A 262 5.71 -30.98 -9.62
N ARG A 263 5.49 -30.09 -10.58
CA ARG A 263 6.48 -29.69 -11.58
C ARG A 263 6.52 -28.18 -11.71
N SER A 264 7.71 -27.59 -11.77
CA SER A 264 7.86 -26.16 -12.09
C SER A 264 7.70 -25.89 -13.60
N ARG A 265 7.91 -26.93 -14.41
CA ARG A 265 7.79 -26.93 -15.88
C ARG A 265 7.46 -28.32 -16.41
N LEU A 266 6.70 -28.34 -17.51
CA LEU A 266 6.45 -29.53 -18.31
C LEU A 266 7.44 -29.52 -19.48
N ASP A 267 8.26 -30.56 -19.55
CA ASP A 267 9.26 -30.74 -20.61
C ASP A 267 8.86 -31.92 -21.46
N TYR A 268 8.91 -31.77 -22.77
CA TYR A 268 8.70 -32.89 -23.67
C TYR A 268 9.79 -33.93 -23.49
N VAL A 269 9.40 -35.17 -23.17
CA VAL A 269 10.32 -36.29 -23.05
C VAL A 269 10.02 -37.33 -24.13
N ARG A 270 11.02 -37.53 -24.99
CA ARG A 270 10.94 -38.41 -26.18
C ARG A 270 10.48 -39.84 -25.87
N ARG A 271 10.85 -40.40 -24.72
CA ARG A 271 10.46 -41.78 -24.34
C ARG A 271 8.94 -41.94 -24.11
N TYR A 272 8.26 -40.84 -23.80
CA TYR A 272 6.84 -40.81 -23.50
C TYR A 272 6.02 -40.14 -24.61
N ASP A 273 6.70 -39.54 -25.60
CA ASP A 273 6.12 -38.72 -26.66
C ASP A 273 5.13 -37.65 -26.14
N ALA A 274 5.42 -37.13 -24.94
CA ALA A 274 4.55 -36.20 -24.24
C ALA A 274 5.35 -35.28 -23.31
N ASP A 275 4.75 -34.15 -22.94
CA ASP A 275 5.27 -33.19 -21.95
C ASP A 275 4.55 -33.29 -20.60
N CYS A 276 3.35 -33.87 -20.57
CA CYS A 276 2.57 -34.09 -19.35
C CYS A 276 2.91 -35.44 -18.71
N HIS A 277 3.85 -35.43 -17.78
CA HIS A 277 4.28 -36.60 -16.99
C HIS A 277 5.11 -36.17 -15.78
N CYS A 278 5.49 -37.13 -14.93
CA CYS A 278 6.34 -36.87 -13.77
C CYS A 278 7.86 -36.90 -14.03
N ALA A 279 8.34 -37.20 -15.25
CA ALA A 279 9.78 -37.27 -15.53
C ALA A 279 10.47 -35.90 -15.73
N GLY A 280 11.75 -35.79 -15.32
CA GLY A 280 12.60 -34.58 -15.40
C GLY A 280 12.84 -33.92 -14.05
N ASN A 281 13.31 -32.66 -14.01
CA ASN A 281 13.62 -31.95 -12.76
C ASN A 281 12.35 -31.63 -11.94
N TYR A 282 12.27 -32.20 -10.74
CA TYR A 282 11.20 -32.02 -9.77
C TYR A 282 11.34 -30.67 -9.05
N ALA A 283 10.21 -30.02 -8.73
CA ALA A 283 10.21 -28.94 -7.73
C ALA A 283 10.28 -29.53 -6.30
N THR A 284 9.69 -30.71 -6.09
CA THR A 284 9.79 -31.48 -4.84
C THR A 284 9.57 -32.96 -5.16
N ILE A 285 10.47 -33.84 -4.73
CA ILE A 285 10.21 -35.29 -4.72
C ILE A 285 9.35 -35.54 -3.48
N LEU A 286 8.04 -35.57 -3.66
CA LEU A 286 7.14 -36.05 -2.61
C LEU A 286 7.23 -37.58 -2.63
N LYS A 287 8.13 -38.13 -1.82
CA LYS A 287 8.23 -39.58 -1.62
C LYS A 287 6.99 -40.03 -0.84
N ASN A 288 6.23 -40.94 -1.42
CA ASN A 288 5.41 -41.84 -0.62
C ASN A 288 6.34 -42.93 -0.11
N ASP A 289 6.47 -43.06 1.22
CA ASP A 289 6.91 -44.32 1.82
C ASP A 289 5.82 -45.37 1.64
#